data_AF-A0A356AW42-F1
#
_entry.id   AF-A0A356AW42-F1
#
_cell.length_a   1.000
_cell.length_b   1.000
_cell.length_c   1.000
_cell.angle_alpha   90.00
_cell.angle_beta   90.00
_cell.angle_gamma   90.00
#
_symmetry.space_group_name_H-M   'P 1'
#
loop_
_entity.id
_entity.type
_entity.pdbx_description
1 polymer ?
#
loop_
_entity_poly.entity_id
_entity_poly.type
_entity_poly.pdbx_seq_one_letter_code
_entity_poly.pdbx_strand_id
1 'polypeptide(L)' 'RKVLQCYMGIGVKVADCILLYSGTRYDVFPSDVWIKKIMASYLGESPSVEKILKYASEVFGRYAGIAQQYLFHYARFNL' A
#
# COMPACT_ATOMS: atom_id res chain seq x y z
N ARG A 1 1.47 4.64 12.74
CA ARG A 1 1.27 3.17 12.73
C ARG A 1 1.09 2.61 14.13
N LYS A 2 2.13 2.56 14.99
CA LYS A 2 2.07 1.88 16.31
C LYS A 2 0.85 2.23 17.16
N VAL A 3 0.54 3.52 17.32
CA VAL A 3 -0.64 3.98 18.09
C VAL A 3 -1.95 3.47 17.49
N LEU A 4 -2.10 3.52 16.16
CA LEU A 4 -3.30 3.02 15.48
C LEU A 4 -3.46 1.51 15.66
N GLN A 5 -2.36 0.75 15.70
CA GLN A 5 -2.39 -0.71 15.84
C GLN A 5 -2.73 -1.18 17.26
N CYS A 6 -2.80 -0.28 18.25
CA CYS A 6 -3.28 -0.60 19.59
C CYS A 6 -4.80 -0.79 19.64
N TYR A 7 -5.54 -0.30 18.63
CA TYR A 7 -6.99 -0.46 18.57
C TYR A 7 -7.36 -1.80 17.91
N MET A 8 -8.34 -2.49 18.50
CA MET A 8 -8.81 -3.78 18.02
C MET A 8 -9.25 -3.70 16.54
N GLY A 9 -8.76 -4.62 15.72
CA GLY A 9 -9.08 -4.69 14.29
C GLY A 9 -8.19 -3.83 13.38
N ILE A 10 -7.26 -3.02 13.92
CA ILE A 10 -6.37 -2.19 13.11
C ILE A 10 -5.02 -2.87 12.90
N GLY A 11 -4.92 -3.63 11.80
CA GLY A 11 -3.64 -4.17 11.31
C GLY A 11 -2.78 -3.15 10.54
N VAL A 12 -1.60 -3.58 10.05
CA VAL A 12 -0.67 -2.73 9.27
C VAL A 12 -1.36 -2.07 8.09
N LYS A 13 -2.12 -2.83 7.29
CA LYS A 13 -2.84 -2.31 6.12
C LYS A 13 -3.85 -1.23 6.50
N VAL A 14 -4.67 -1.49 7.53
CA VAL A 14 -5.72 -0.55 7.96
C VAL A 14 -5.10 0.72 8.52
N ALA A 15 -4.03 0.59 9.32
CA ALA A 15 -3.29 1.75 9.82
C ALA A 15 -2.75 2.63 8.68
N ASP A 16 -2.25 2.03 7.59
CA ASP A 16 -1.75 2.78 6.43
C ASP A 16 -2.87 3.47 5.66
N CYS A 17 -4.02 2.82 5.48
CA CYS A 17 -5.19 3.46 4.90
C CYS A 17 -5.63 4.66 5.73
N ILE A 18 -5.69 4.54 7.07
CA ILE A 18 -6.05 5.65 7.96
C ILE A 18 -5.08 6.82 7.76
N LEU A 19 -3.77 6.56 7.80
CA LEU A 19 -2.73 7.59 7.66
C LEU A 19 -2.79 8.31 6.30
N LEU A 20 -3.07 7.57 5.23
CA LEU A 20 -3.18 8.12 3.88
C LEU A 20 -4.46 8.94 3.70
N TYR A 21 -5.60 8.38 4.09
CA TYR A 21 -6.91 8.98 3.84
C TYR A 21 -7.23 10.13 4.79
N SER A 22 -6.63 10.16 5.98
CA SER A 22 -6.69 11.33 6.87
C SER A 22 -5.77 12.47 6.42
N GLY A 23 -4.97 12.28 5.37
CA GLY A 23 -4.02 13.28 4.88
C GLY A 23 -2.80 13.48 5.77
N THR A 24 -2.57 12.59 6.75
CA THR A 24 -1.46 12.73 7.71
C THR A 24 -0.14 12.26 7.11
N ARG A 25 -0.15 11.24 6.23
CA ARG A 25 1.04 10.76 5.53
C ARG A 25 0.73 10.25 4.13
N TYR A 26 1.44 10.79 3.14
CA TYR A 26 1.29 10.44 1.73
C TYR A 26 2.34 9.45 1.20
N ASP A 27 3.34 9.11 2.01
CA ASP A 27 4.44 8.20 1.68
C ASP A 27 4.21 6.77 2.21
N VAL A 28 3.00 6.45 2.68
CA VAL A 28 2.59 5.09 3.03
C VAL A 28 1.97 4.38 1.83
N PHE A 29 2.11 3.05 1.76
CA PHE A 29 1.66 2.24 0.62
C PHE A 29 0.80 1.06 1.13
N PRO A 30 -0.52 1.26 1.32
CA PRO A 30 -1.40 0.19 1.81
C PRO A 30 -1.45 -1.01 0.84
N SER A 31 -0.90 -2.15 1.26
CA SER A 31 -0.81 -3.36 0.42
C SER A 31 -1.91 -4.38 0.72
N ASP A 32 -3.01 -4.33 -0.03
CA ASP A 32 -4.09 -5.31 0.02
C ASP A 32 -4.01 -6.37 -1.10
N VAL A 33 -5.07 -7.15 -1.29
CA VAL A 33 -5.10 -8.21 -2.33
C VAL A 33 -4.96 -7.64 -3.74
N TRP A 34 -5.55 -6.48 -4.04
CA TRP A 34 -5.45 -5.85 -5.37
C TRP A 34 -4.08 -5.27 -5.62
N ILE A 35 -3.51 -4.62 -4.61
CA ILE A 35 -2.13 -4.15 -4.67
C ILE A 35 -1.16 -5.33 -4.83
N LYS A 36 -1.35 -6.43 -4.10
CA LYS A 36 -0.50 -7.62 -4.28
C LYS A 36 -0.59 -8.18 -5.71
N LYS A 37 -1.79 -8.23 -6.29
CA LYS A 37 -2.00 -8.69 -7.68
C LYS A 37 -1.27 -7.81 -8.68
N ILE A 38 -1.48 -6.50 -8.66
CA ILE A 38 -0.82 -5.60 -9.62
C ILE A 38 0.69 -5.54 -9.39
N MET A 39 1.15 -5.58 -8.14
CA MET A 39 2.59 -5.58 -7.85
C MET A 39 3.30 -6.85 -8.31
N ALA A 40 2.57 -7.97 -8.48
CA ALA A 40 3.14 -9.19 -9.05
C ALA A 40 3.60 -8.99 -10.50
N SER A 41 2.97 -8.07 -11.28
CA SER A 41 3.42 -7.76 -12.64
C SER A 41 4.75 -7.00 -12.68
N TYR A 42 5.18 -6.39 -11.56
CA TYR A 42 6.43 -5.65 -11.45
C TYR A 42 7.53 -6.44 -10.74
N LEU A 43 7.16 -7.30 -9.79
CA LEU A 43 8.09 -7.93 -8.85
C LEU A 43 8.19 -9.46 -8.97
N GLY A 44 7.46 -10.04 -9.92
CA GLY A 44 7.28 -11.49 -10.07
C GLY A 44 6.13 -12.02 -9.22
N GLU A 45 5.83 -13.32 -9.34
CA GLU A 45 4.70 -13.94 -8.64
C GLU A 45 4.81 -13.84 -7.11
N SER A 46 3.65 -13.60 -6.47
CA SER A 46 3.48 -13.59 -5.01
C SER A 46 4.56 -12.82 -4.21
N PRO A 47 4.81 -11.52 -4.52
CA PRO A 47 5.83 -10.76 -3.82
C PRO A 47 5.45 -10.56 -2.36
N SER A 48 6.44 -10.65 -1.46
CA SER A 48 6.22 -10.35 -0.03
C SER A 48 5.81 -8.90 0.17
N VAL A 49 5.12 -8.61 1.26
CA VAL A 49 4.73 -7.24 1.60
C VAL A 49 5.96 -6.36 1.79
N GLU A 50 7.05 -6.86 2.39
CA GLU A 50 8.28 -6.08 2.51
C GLU A 50 8.87 -5.71 1.15
N LYS A 51 8.87 -6.65 0.19
CA LYS A 51 9.39 -6.41 -1.17
C LYS A 51 8.58 -5.33 -1.89
N ILE A 52 7.24 -5.38 -1.76
CA ILE A 52 6.34 -4.35 -2.30
C ILE A 52 6.64 -2.99 -1.68
N LEU A 53 6.72 -2.92 -0.34
CA LEU A 53 6.95 -1.65 0.37
C LEU A 53 8.32 -1.05 0.03
N LYS A 54 9.36 -1.88 -0.09
CA LYS A 54 10.68 -1.45 -0.51
C LYS A 54 10.64 -0.85 -1.91
N TYR A 55 10.06 -1.58 -2.88
CA TYR A 55 9.91 -1.08 -4.25
C TYR A 55 9.12 0.23 -4.30
N ALA A 56 7.98 0.30 -3.61
CA ALA A 56 7.14 1.49 -3.59
C ALA A 56 7.89 2.70 -3.02
N SER A 57 8.70 2.51 -1.98
CA SER A 57 9.52 3.57 -1.40
C SER A 57 10.65 4.02 -2.34
N GLU A 58 11.29 3.09 -3.06
CA GLU A 58 12.38 3.40 -3.98
C GLU A 58 11.89 4.09 -5.27
N VAL A 59 10.74 3.67 -5.80
CA VAL A 59 10.21 4.15 -7.08
C VAL A 59 9.32 5.38 -6.92
N PHE A 60 8.41 5.38 -5.95
CA PHE A 60 7.42 6.45 -5.77
C PHE A 60 7.79 7.43 -4.66
N GLY A 61 8.64 7.01 -3.71
CA GLY A 61 9.11 7.85 -2.61
C GLY A 61 7.98 8.55 -1.86
N ARG A 62 8.04 9.88 -1.79
CA ARG A 62 7.02 10.70 -1.10
C ARG A 62 5.61 10.62 -1.70
N TYR A 63 5.50 10.14 -2.94
CA TYR A 63 4.24 10.00 -3.67
C TYR A 63 3.69 8.57 -3.64
N ALA A 64 4.28 7.67 -2.83
CA ALA A 64 3.89 6.27 -2.76
C ALA A 64 2.39 6.07 -2.52
N GLY A 65 1.78 6.80 -1.59
CA GLY A 65 0.34 6.70 -1.32
C GLY A 65 -0.52 7.17 -2.48
N ILE A 66 -0.10 8.20 -3.22
CA ILE A 66 -0.81 8.67 -4.42
C ILE A 66 -0.72 7.62 -5.53
N ALA A 67 0.48 7.11 -5.80
CA ALA A 67 0.68 6.02 -6.77
C ALA A 67 -0.15 4.79 -6.40
N GLN A 68 -0.20 4.45 -5.11
CA GLN A 68 -0.99 3.33 -4.60
C GLN A 68 -2.48 3.47 -4.95
N GLN A 69 -3.05 4.67 -4.88
CA GLN A 69 -4.46 4.90 -5.24
C GLN A 69 -4.73 4.62 -6.72
N TYR A 70 -3.86 5.09 -7.61
CA TYR A 70 -3.97 4.83 -9.05
C TYR A 70 -3.80 3.35 -9.38
N LEU A 71 -2.80 2.70 -8.77
CA LEU A 71 -2.57 1.26 -8.94
C LEU A 71 -3.75 0.44 -8.43
N PHE A 72 -4.29 0.78 -7.27
CA PHE A 72 -5.46 0.13 -6.71
C PHE A 72 -6.68 0.28 -7.62
N HIS A 73 -6.95 1.49 -8.11
CA HIS A 73 -8.07 1.75 -9.02
C HIS A 73 -7.94 0.89 -10.28
N TYR A 74 -6.80 0.96 -10.97
CA TYR A 74 -6.58 0.16 -12.17
C TYR A 74 -6.74 -1.34 -11.90
N ALA A 75 -6.09 -1.84 -10.84
CA ALA A 75 -6.14 -3.26 -10.47
C ALA A 75 -7.57 -3.73 -10.19
N ARG A 76 -8.36 -2.94 -9.48
CA ARG A 76 -9.72 -3.30 -9.07
C ARG A 76 -10.69 -3.41 -10.25
N PHE A 77 -10.46 -2.64 -11.31
CA PHE A 77 -11.36 -2.56 -12.45
C PHE A 77 -10.85 -3.30 -13.71
N ASN A 78 -9.58 -3.72 -13.76
CA ASN A 78 -8.97 -4.29 -14.97
C ASN A 78 -8.16 -5.58 -14.76
N LEU A 79 -8.04 -6.10 -13.53
CA LEU A 79 -7.36 -7.38 -13.20
C LEU A 79 -8.30 -8.35 -12.48
#